data_AF-A0A7R9UTD0-F1
#
_entry.id   AF-A0A7R9UTD0-F1
#
_cell.length_a   1.000
_cell.length_b   1.000
_cell.length_c   1.000
_cell.angle_alpha   90.00
_cell.angle_beta   90.00
_cell.angle_gamma   90.00
#
_symmetry.space_group_name_H-M   'P 1'
#
loop_
_entity.id
_entity.type
_entity.pdbx_description
1 polymer ?
#
loop_
_entity_poly.entity_id
_entity_poly.type
_entity_poly.pdbx_seq_one_letter_code
_entity_poly.pdbx_strand_id
1 'polypeptide(L)'
;ADDRFLNDFWELTVNDGGVWVDRSASVPRALEPRHGHAAWLVAGADGANGDTGGQLSMVISGGEGVLGPLDDTWECDLATFAWRRLVALPATPKPPRTDEGGFTETEPFGGGGGGGGAGA
;
A
#
# COMPACT_ATOMS: atom_id res chain seq x y z
N ALA A 1 -2.17 -8.03 -25.43
CA ALA A 1 -1.74 -7.12 -24.36
C ALA A 1 -0.54 -7.78 -23.69
N ASP A 2 0.30 -7.03 -23.01
CA ASP A 2 1.37 -7.62 -22.21
C ASP A 2 0.71 -8.20 -20.95
N ASP A 3 0.67 -9.54 -20.83
CA ASP A 3 -0.05 -10.28 -19.76
C ASP A 3 0.51 -10.00 -18.35
N ARG A 4 1.54 -9.15 -18.26
CA ARG A 4 2.16 -8.70 -17.00
C ARG A 4 1.32 -7.67 -16.24
N PHE A 5 0.35 -7.04 -16.88
CA PHE A 5 -0.49 -6.03 -16.25
C PHE A 5 -1.92 -6.54 -16.15
N LEU A 6 -2.35 -6.82 -14.92
CA LEU A 6 -3.71 -7.24 -14.62
C LEU A 6 -4.43 -6.12 -13.86
N ASN A 7 -5.74 -6.05 -14.08
CA ASN A 7 -6.68 -5.29 -13.27
C ASN A 7 -7.85 -6.18 -12.84
N ASP A 8 -7.64 -7.49 -12.87
CA ASP A 8 -8.62 -8.42 -12.33
C ASP A 8 -8.65 -8.29 -10.80
N PHE A 9 -9.82 -8.58 -10.23
CA PHE A 9 -10.03 -8.48 -8.81
C PHE A 9 -10.86 -9.68 -8.37
N TRP A 10 -10.26 -10.50 -7.51
CA TRP A 10 -10.84 -11.76 -7.08
C TRP A 10 -11.00 -11.78 -5.57
N GLU A 11 -12.14 -12.27 -5.13
CA GLU A 11 -12.45 -12.49 -3.72
C GLU A 11 -12.43 -13.99 -3.42
N LEU A 12 -11.72 -14.39 -2.37
CA LEU A 12 -11.73 -15.77 -1.87
C LEU A 12 -12.52 -15.84 -0.56
N THR A 13 -13.65 -16.55 -0.59
CA THR A 13 -14.35 -16.96 0.63
C THR A 13 -13.69 -18.23 1.15
N VAL A 14 -13.04 -18.16 2.32
CA VAL A 14 -12.21 -19.27 2.85
C VAL A 14 -13.04 -20.34 3.58
N ASN A 15 -14.23 -20.00 4.08
CA ASN A 15 -15.08 -20.94 4.80
C ASN A 15 -15.66 -21.99 3.83
N ASP A 16 -15.66 -23.26 4.23
CA ASP A 16 -16.23 -24.40 3.49
C ASP A 16 -15.61 -24.70 2.11
N GLY A 17 -14.26 -24.68 2.03
CA GLY A 17 -13.52 -25.25 0.90
C GLY A 17 -13.00 -24.26 -0.13
N GLY A 18 -13.15 -22.95 0.10
CA GLY A 18 -12.55 -21.92 -0.75
C GLY A 18 -13.33 -21.68 -2.03
N VAL A 19 -14.15 -20.63 -2.07
CA VAL A 19 -14.83 -20.21 -3.31
C VAL A 19 -14.22 -18.92 -3.80
N TRP A 20 -13.69 -18.94 -5.02
CA TRP A 20 -13.24 -17.75 -5.74
C TRP A 20 -14.42 -17.09 -6.45
N VAL A 21 -14.58 -15.79 -6.28
CA VAL A 21 -15.58 -14.96 -6.93
C VAL A 21 -14.89 -13.87 -7.71
N ASP A 22 -15.19 -13.78 -9.01
CA ASP A 22 -14.70 -12.69 -9.86
C ASP A 22 -15.44 -11.39 -9.52
N ARG A 23 -14.69 -10.37 -9.10
CA ARG A 23 -15.14 -9.02 -8.80
C ARG A 23 -14.58 -8.00 -9.80
N SER A 24 -13.95 -8.42 -10.88
CA SER A 24 -13.27 -7.54 -11.85
C SER A 24 -14.22 -6.54 -12.51
N ALA A 25 -15.52 -6.86 -12.61
CA ALA A 25 -16.54 -5.94 -13.11
C ALA A 25 -16.74 -4.69 -12.23
N SER A 26 -16.31 -4.73 -10.96
CA SER A 26 -16.36 -3.58 -10.04
C SER A 26 -15.21 -2.59 -10.26
N VAL A 27 -14.10 -3.04 -10.86
CA VAL A 27 -12.89 -2.25 -11.01
C VAL A 27 -13.11 -1.16 -12.08
N PRO A 28 -12.95 0.13 -11.74
CA PRO A 28 -13.11 1.20 -12.70
C PRO A 28 -12.08 1.08 -13.82
N ARG A 29 -12.47 1.38 -15.06
CA ARG A 29 -11.51 1.43 -16.19
C ARG A 29 -10.37 2.43 -15.99
N ALA A 30 -10.61 3.47 -15.19
CA ALA A 30 -9.60 4.47 -14.84
C ALA A 30 -8.55 3.95 -13.85
N LEU A 31 -8.83 2.83 -13.16
CA LEU A 31 -7.84 2.10 -12.40
C LEU A 31 -7.12 1.19 -13.39
N GLU A 32 -6.04 1.73 -13.96
CA GLU A 32 -5.25 1.06 -14.99
C GLU A 32 -4.65 -0.27 -14.48
N PRO A 33 -4.53 -1.30 -15.35
CA PRO A 33 -3.77 -2.51 -15.05
C PRO A 33 -2.38 -2.20 -14.56
N ARG A 34 -1.97 -2.84 -13.45
CA ARG A 34 -0.74 -2.48 -12.73
C ARG A 34 -0.18 -3.63 -11.92
N HIS A 35 1.11 -3.57 -11.62
CA HIS A 35 1.77 -4.45 -10.65
C HIS A 35 2.70 -3.65 -9.74
N GLY A 36 3.25 -4.29 -8.70
CA GLY A 36 4.17 -3.63 -7.77
C GLY A 36 3.55 -2.48 -6.97
N HIS A 37 2.23 -2.39 -6.92
CA HIS A 37 1.51 -1.41 -6.11
C HIS A 37 1.52 -1.85 -4.64
N ALA A 38 1.36 -0.88 -3.74
CA ALA A 38 1.09 -1.18 -2.35
C ALA A 38 -0.42 -1.35 -2.15
N ALA A 39 -0.82 -2.34 -1.35
CA ALA A 39 -2.19 -2.58 -0.96
C ALA A 39 -2.29 -2.70 0.57
N TRP A 40 -3.30 -2.08 1.17
CA TRP A 40 -3.50 -2.03 2.61
C TRP A 40 -4.99 -2.11 2.94
N LEU A 41 -5.31 -2.73 4.07
CA LEU A 41 -6.66 -2.72 4.63
C LEU A 41 -6.77 -1.60 5.67
N VAL A 42 -7.84 -0.83 5.58
CA VAL A 42 -8.17 0.26 6.49
C VAL A 42 -9.53 -0.01 7.09
N ALA A 43 -9.60 -0.04 8.42
CA ALA A 43 -10.88 -0.03 9.13
C ALA A 43 -11.38 1.41 9.25
N GLY A 44 -12.65 1.64 8.95
CA GLY A 44 -13.30 2.93 9.20
C GLY A 44 -13.16 3.35 10.67
N ALA A 45 -12.95 4.66 10.89
CA ALA A 45 -12.74 5.24 12.22
C ALA A 45 -13.95 5.12 13.17
N ASP A 46 -15.08 4.66 12.65
CA ASP A 46 -16.34 4.44 13.38
C ASP A 46 -16.20 3.36 14.48
N GLY A 47 -15.10 2.58 14.47
CA GLY A 47 -14.73 1.60 15.47
C GLY A 47 -14.18 2.16 16.80
N ALA A 48 -14.59 3.35 17.23
CA ALA A 48 -14.13 3.94 18.50
C ALA A 48 -14.52 3.12 19.76
N ASN A 49 -15.38 2.10 19.63
CA ASN A 49 -15.84 1.26 20.74
C ASN A 49 -15.85 -0.23 20.38
N GLY A 50 -14.71 -0.81 19.98
CA GLY A 50 -14.50 -2.26 20.04
C GLY A 50 -15.47 -3.16 19.25
N ASP A 51 -16.30 -2.58 18.38
CA ASP A 51 -17.20 -3.31 17.50
C ASP A 51 -16.54 -3.40 16.13
N THR A 52 -16.23 -4.62 15.71
CA THR A 52 -15.55 -4.94 14.44
C THR A 52 -16.42 -4.67 13.21
N GLY A 53 -17.60 -4.06 13.39
CA GLY A 53 -18.53 -3.67 12.32
C GLY A 53 -18.13 -2.43 11.52
N GLY A 54 -16.99 -1.81 11.81
CA GLY A 54 -16.45 -0.70 11.02
C GLY A 54 -16.23 -1.13 9.56
N GLN A 55 -16.69 -0.31 8.62
CA GLN A 55 -16.53 -0.58 7.19
C GLN A 55 -15.05 -0.77 6.84
N LEU A 56 -14.71 -1.94 6.29
CA LEU A 56 -13.36 -2.24 5.81
C LEU A 56 -13.20 -1.75 4.38
N SER A 57 -12.12 -1.02 4.13
CA SER A 57 -11.73 -0.59 2.80
C SER A 57 -10.36 -1.13 2.44
N MET A 58 -10.18 -1.54 1.19
CA MET A 58 -8.88 -1.82 0.63
C MET A 58 -8.38 -0.59 -0.11
N VAL A 59 -7.21 -0.09 0.27
CA VAL A 59 -6.55 1.03 -0.40
C VAL A 59 -5.40 0.48 -1.24
N ILE A 60 -5.30 0.89 -2.49
CA ILE A 60 -4.15 0.63 -3.36
C ILE A 60 -3.46 1.94 -3.73
N SER A 61 -2.14 1.96 -3.79
CA SER A 61 -1.38 3.15 -4.15
C SER A 61 -0.22 2.85 -5.07
N GLY A 62 -0.09 3.67 -6.12
CA GLY A 62 0.97 3.63 -7.11
C GLY A 62 1.05 2.31 -7.86
N GLY A 63 2.28 1.83 -8.06
CA GLY A 63 2.61 0.69 -8.91
C GLY A 63 3.13 1.11 -10.28
N GLU A 64 3.40 0.12 -11.12
CA GLU A 64 3.81 0.30 -12.51
C GLU A 64 2.64 -0.09 -13.42
N GLY A 65 2.21 0.84 -14.27
CA GLY A 65 1.22 0.62 -15.32
C GLY A 65 1.86 0.42 -16.69
N VAL A 66 1.03 0.35 -17.73
CA VAL A 66 1.50 0.14 -19.11
C VAL A 66 2.39 1.29 -19.60
N LEU A 67 2.12 2.51 -19.14
CA LEU A 67 2.82 3.73 -19.58
C LEU A 67 3.94 4.18 -18.64
N GLY A 68 4.15 3.50 -17.52
CA GLY A 68 5.13 3.91 -16.52
C GLY A 68 4.61 3.84 -15.07
N PRO A 69 5.37 4.44 -14.13
CA PRO A 69 4.99 4.48 -12.73
C PRO A 69 3.75 5.35 -12.50
N LEU A 70 2.89 4.88 -11.59
CA LEU A 70 1.64 5.52 -11.20
C LEU A 70 1.79 6.20 -9.84
N ASP A 71 1.12 7.34 -9.67
CA ASP A 71 1.13 8.16 -8.46
C ASP A 71 -0.26 8.33 -7.83
N ASP A 72 -1.25 7.58 -8.31
CA ASP A 72 -2.62 7.61 -7.83
C ASP A 72 -2.84 6.69 -6.62
N THR A 73 -3.92 7.00 -5.90
CA THR A 73 -4.42 6.18 -4.80
C THR A 73 -5.89 5.91 -5.03
N TRP A 74 -6.29 4.65 -4.85
CA TRP A 74 -7.67 4.19 -4.98
C TRP A 74 -8.09 3.48 -3.71
N GLU A 75 -9.36 3.61 -3.37
CA GLU A 75 -10.00 2.93 -2.25
C GLU A 75 -11.19 2.11 -2.77
N CYS A 76 -11.28 0.88 -2.32
CA CYS A 76 -12.38 -0.05 -2.54
C CYS A 76 -13.08 -0.30 -1.22
N ASP A 77 -14.36 0.07 -1.12
CA ASP A 77 -15.23 -0.36 -0.03
C ASP A 77 -15.51 -1.85 -0.17
N LEU A 78 -15.07 -2.68 0.78
CA LEU A 78 -15.19 -4.14 0.67
C LEU A 78 -16.61 -4.66 0.95
N ALA A 79 -17.52 -3.83 1.47
CA ALA A 79 -18.92 -4.21 1.62
C ALA A 79 -19.71 -4.08 0.30
N THR A 80 -19.36 -3.08 -0.52
CA THR A 80 -20.10 -2.75 -1.75
C THR A 80 -19.31 -2.98 -3.03
N PHE A 81 -17.99 -3.19 -2.91
CA PHE A 81 -17.02 -3.18 -4.01
C PHE A 81 -17.04 -1.88 -4.83
N ALA A 82 -17.49 -0.78 -4.23
CA ALA A 82 -17.44 0.52 -4.86
C ALA A 82 -16.01 1.08 -4.75
N TRP A 83 -15.47 1.50 -5.88
CA TRP A 83 -14.15 2.11 -5.96
C TRP A 83 -14.24 3.62 -6.10
N ARG A 84 -13.35 4.33 -5.41
CA ARG A 84 -13.15 5.77 -5.59
C ARG A 84 -11.67 6.12 -5.62
N ARG A 85 -11.31 7.10 -6.44
CA ARG A 85 -9.97 7.68 -6.44
C ARG A 85 -9.84 8.62 -5.26
N LEU A 86 -8.81 8.44 -4.46
CA LEU A 86 -8.45 9.37 -3.39
C LEU A 86 -7.56 10.47 -3.97
N VAL A 87 -7.95 11.72 -3.73
CA VAL A 87 -7.15 12.90 -4.09
C VAL A 87 -6.65 13.50 -2.79
N ALA A 88 -5.33 13.48 -2.58
CA ALA A 88 -4.74 14.17 -1.44
C ALA A 88 -4.86 15.68 -1.64
N LEU A 89 -5.41 16.39 -0.65
CA LEU A 89 -5.53 17.85 -0.61
C LEU A 89 -4.82 18.39 0.64
N PRO A 90 -4.10 19.54 0.56
CA PRO A 90 -2.89 19.78 -0.21
C PRO A 90 -1.63 19.12 0.42
N ALA A 91 -0.62 18.94 -0.42
CA ALA A 91 0.62 18.22 -0.17
C ALA A 91 1.53 18.90 0.87
N THR A 92 1.68 18.31 2.05
CA THR A 92 3.05 18.22 2.58
C THR A 92 3.85 17.39 1.57
N PRO A 93 4.95 17.91 1.01
CA PRO A 93 5.77 17.15 0.08
C PRO A 93 6.08 15.79 0.71
N LYS A 94 5.87 14.72 -0.05
CA LYS A 94 6.47 13.42 0.29
C LYS A 94 7.95 13.71 0.59
N PRO A 95 8.48 13.33 1.77
CA PRO A 95 9.90 13.49 2.03
C PRO A 95 10.65 12.89 0.83
N PRO A 96 11.64 13.60 0.25
CA PRO A 96 12.41 13.04 -0.84
C PRO A 96 12.91 11.66 -0.40
N ARG A 97 12.86 10.67 -1.30
CA ARG A 97 13.71 9.48 -1.12
C ARG A 97 15.13 10.02 -1.12
N THR A 98 15.71 10.20 0.06
CA THR A 98 17.14 10.30 0.16
C THR A 98 17.62 8.91 -0.17
N ASP A 99 18.26 8.75 -1.32
CA ASP A 99 19.08 7.58 -1.65
C ASP A 99 20.25 7.42 -0.64
N GLU A 100 20.34 8.29 0.37
CA GLU A 100 21.14 8.18 1.59
C GLU A 100 20.61 7.14 2.58
N GLY A 101 19.73 6.23 2.16
CA GLY A 101 19.57 4.91 2.77
C GLY A 101 20.75 3.99 2.43
N GLY A 102 21.98 4.50 2.54
CA GLY A 102 23.16 3.65 2.60
C GLY A 102 23.03 2.81 3.86
N PHE A 103 22.54 1.59 3.73
CA PHE A 103 22.87 0.54 4.68
C PHE A 103 24.37 0.31 4.58
N THR A 104 25.18 1.11 5.28
CA THR A 104 26.49 0.63 5.70
C THR A 104 26.21 -0.38 6.79
N GLU A 105 26.18 -1.65 6.42
CA GLU A 105 26.39 -2.74 7.35
C GLU A 105 27.79 -2.54 7.95
N THR A 106 27.86 -1.79 9.05
CA THR A 106 29.07 -1.65 9.86
C THR A 106 28.67 -1.16 11.24
N GLU A 107 28.04 -2.04 12.01
CA GLU A 107 28.23 -2.00 13.46
C GLU A 107 28.59 -3.43 13.90
N PRO A 108 29.88 -3.72 14.17
CA PRO A 108 30.22 -4.89 14.95
C PRO A 108 29.75 -4.62 16.38
N PHE A 109 29.06 -5.60 16.97
CA PHE A 109 28.59 -5.57 18.34
C PHE A 109 29.51 -4.79 19.30
N GLY A 110 28.90 -3.85 20.01
CA GLY A 110 29.57 -2.92 20.91
C GLY A 110 30.50 -3.58 21.92
N GLY A 111 31.72 -3.08 21.97
CA GLY A 111 32.64 -3.24 23.08
C GLY A 111 33.12 -1.87 23.49
N GLY A 112 32.64 -1.38 24.63
CA GLY A 112 33.12 -0.15 25.25
C GLY A 112 34.62 -0.25 25.57
N GLY A 113 35.32 0.87 25.41
CA GLY A 113 36.73 1.01 25.77
C GLY A 113 37.17 2.44 25.51
N GLY A 114 37.44 3.18 26.59
CA GLY A 114 37.58 4.63 26.60
C GLY A 114 38.93 5.19 26.18
N GLY A 115 39.03 6.51 26.34
CA GLY A 115 40.26 7.17 26.79
C GLY A 115 40.85 8.22 25.85
N GLY A 116 40.85 9.48 26.32
CA GLY A 116 41.76 10.57 25.92
C GLY A 116 41.34 11.33 24.65
N GLY A 117 41.30 12.65 24.56
CA GLY A 117 41.96 13.68 25.37
C GLY A 117 42.76 14.61 24.44
N ALA A 118 42.56 15.93 24.64
CA ALA A 118 43.18 17.10 23.99
C ALA A 118 42.64 17.48 22.60
N GLY A 119 42.19 18.70 22.30
CA GLY A 119 42.38 19.98 22.99
C GLY A 119 43.53 20.77 22.37
N ALA A 120 43.19 21.95 21.84
CA ALA A 120 43.98 22.98 21.13
C ALA A 120 44.04 22.84 19.60
#